data_AF-A0A2N2HUE3-F1
#
_entry.id   AF-A0A2N2HUE3-F1
#
_cell.length_a   1.000
_cell.length_b   1.000
_cell.length_c   1.000
_cell.angle_alpha   90.00
_cell.angle_beta   90.00
_cell.angle_gamma   90.00
#
_symmetry.space_group_name_H-M   'P 1'
#
loop_
_entity.id
_entity.type
_entity.pdbx_description
1 polymer ?
#
loop_
_entity_poly.entity_id
_entity_poly.type
_entity_poly.pdbx_seq_one_letter_code
_entity_poly.pdbx_strand_id
1 'polypeptide(L)'
;AETRLHVGDTLHVVGDSRSVANMAKLFGNNVEATYTASIVAILLGLFVGFLVGQIPVPLPWVGTLKLGTTGGVLLAGLVLAALYKTGPVIWAVPSSTNRFLRDLGLMLFLATAGTSAGGTILQTIRDQGLGLLLSGVAVSMVPLSVSVVLSRYVLKIPFLRMLGVIAGGMTSTPGLAAASSVSTTGYAASAYATVYPVALIGMIVFAKVLVLILD
;
A
#
# COMPACT_ATOMS: atom_id res chain seq x y z
N ALA A 1 -32.47 11.46 -5.04
CA ALA A 1 -32.02 10.36 -4.18
C ALA A 1 -31.73 9.15 -5.07
N GLU A 2 -30.49 8.98 -5.51
CA GLU A 2 -30.07 7.85 -6.36
C GLU A 2 -28.79 7.22 -5.78
N THR A 3 -28.92 6.62 -4.60
CA THR A 3 -27.81 5.83 -4.05
C THR A 3 -27.83 4.45 -4.71
N ARG A 4 -26.86 4.18 -5.59
CA ARG A 4 -26.65 2.86 -6.19
C ARG A 4 -25.92 1.96 -5.19
N LEU A 5 -26.55 0.84 -4.84
CA LEU A 5 -25.96 -0.18 -3.97
C LEU A 5 -25.08 -1.11 -4.79
N HIS A 6 -23.87 -1.38 -4.29
CA HIS A 6 -22.92 -2.29 -4.90
C HIS A 6 -22.80 -3.58 -4.06
N VAL A 7 -22.35 -4.66 -4.70
CA VAL A 7 -22.07 -5.92 -4.02
C VAL A 7 -20.98 -5.69 -2.97
N GLY A 8 -21.24 -6.07 -1.71
CA GLY A 8 -20.35 -5.84 -0.56
C GLY A 8 -20.70 -4.65 0.32
N ASP A 9 -21.67 -3.81 -0.08
CA ASP A 9 -22.19 -2.75 0.79
C ASP A 9 -22.91 -3.35 2.01
N THR A 10 -22.66 -2.78 3.20
CA THR A 10 -23.34 -3.20 4.44
C THR A 10 -24.48 -2.24 4.75
N LEU A 11 -25.71 -2.76 4.78
CA LEU A 11 -26.92 -2.01 5.10
C LEU A 11 -27.32 -2.26 6.56
N HIS A 12 -27.32 -1.20 7.37
CA HIS A 12 -27.96 -1.25 8.69
C HIS A 12 -29.41 -0.80 8.56
N VAL A 13 -30.34 -1.73 8.78
CA VAL A 13 -31.78 -1.50 8.69
C VAL A 13 -32.40 -1.58 10.08
N VAL A 14 -33.21 -0.58 10.43
CA VAL A 14 -33.96 -0.52 11.70
C VAL A 14 -35.44 -0.39 11.36
N GLY A 15 -36.28 -1.28 11.91
CA GLY A 15 -37.71 -1.32 11.62
C GLY A 15 -38.43 -2.50 12.29
N ASP A 16 -39.69 -2.73 11.93
CA ASP A 16 -40.45 -3.86 12.46
C ASP A 16 -39.86 -5.22 12.01
N SER A 17 -40.07 -6.27 12.81
CA SER A 17 -39.48 -7.59 12.57
C SER A 17 -39.86 -8.21 11.22
N ARG A 18 -41.04 -7.88 10.66
CA ARG A 18 -41.44 -8.38 9.32
C ARG A 18 -40.73 -7.63 8.21
N SER A 19 -40.59 -6.30 8.33
CA SER A 19 -39.84 -5.48 7.37
C SER A 19 -38.35 -5.81 7.36
N VAL A 20 -37.75 -6.04 8.54
CA VAL A 20 -36.35 -6.49 8.63
C VAL A 20 -36.18 -7.87 7.99
N ALA A 21 -37.11 -8.81 8.21
CA ALA A 21 -37.07 -10.13 7.58
C ALA A 21 -37.24 -10.08 6.05
N ASN A 22 -38.06 -9.16 5.53
CA ASN A 22 -38.21 -8.95 4.09
C ASN A 22 -36.95 -8.35 3.47
N MET A 23 -36.32 -7.38 4.15
CA MET A 23 -35.03 -6.82 3.73
C MET A 23 -33.92 -7.89 3.75
N ALA A 24 -33.88 -8.74 4.77
CA ALA A 24 -32.94 -9.86 4.85
C ALA A 24 -33.12 -10.88 3.71
N LYS A 25 -34.34 -11.10 3.20
CA LYS A 25 -34.58 -11.96 2.03
C LYS A 25 -34.11 -11.32 0.72
N LEU A 26 -34.21 -10.00 0.60
CA LEU A 26 -33.81 -9.25 -0.60
C LEU A 26 -32.30 -9.06 -0.70
N PHE A 27 -31.64 -8.71 0.41
CA PHE A 27 -30.23 -8.33 0.44
C PHE A 27 -29.31 -9.40 1.06
N GLY A 28 -29.90 -10.44 1.68
CA GLY A 28 -29.18 -11.41 2.49
C GLY A 28 -28.91 -10.90 3.91
N ASN A 29 -28.68 -11.83 4.84
CA ASN A 29 -28.31 -11.52 6.23
C ASN A 29 -26.98 -12.17 6.66
N ASN A 30 -26.23 -12.71 5.69
CA ASN A 30 -24.98 -13.40 5.98
C ASN A 30 -23.79 -12.47 5.74
N VAL A 31 -23.54 -11.60 6.71
CA VAL A 31 -22.36 -10.73 6.69
C VAL A 31 -21.09 -11.59 6.83
N GLU A 32 -21.14 -12.73 7.54
CA GLU A 32 -20.00 -13.64 7.74
C GLU A 32 -19.51 -14.33 6.45
N ALA A 33 -20.42 -14.64 5.51
CA ALA A 33 -20.05 -15.11 4.18
C ALA A 33 -19.31 -14.05 3.34
N THR A 34 -19.45 -12.77 3.71
CA THR A 34 -18.67 -11.65 3.14
C THR A 34 -17.32 -11.50 3.85
N TYR A 35 -17.21 -11.96 5.11
CA TYR A 35 -15.99 -11.89 5.92
C TYR A 35 -15.03 -13.08 5.77
N THR A 36 -15.39 -14.10 4.99
CA THR A 36 -14.44 -15.16 4.64
C THR A 36 -13.50 -14.61 3.58
N ALA A 37 -12.49 -13.85 4.02
CA ALA A 37 -11.34 -13.55 3.19
C ALA A 37 -10.81 -14.88 2.67
N SER A 38 -10.94 -15.11 1.37
CA SER A 38 -10.36 -16.31 0.78
C SER A 38 -8.85 -16.12 0.87
N ILE A 39 -8.21 -16.79 1.83
CA ILE A 39 -6.74 -16.83 1.94
C ILE A 39 -6.14 -17.25 0.59
N VAL A 40 -6.87 -18.08 -0.16
CA VAL A 40 -6.55 -18.51 -1.52
C VAL A 40 -6.53 -17.32 -2.49
N ALA A 41 -7.48 -16.38 -2.41
CA ALA A 41 -7.45 -15.16 -3.23
C ALA A 41 -6.23 -14.30 -2.93
N ILE A 42 -5.85 -14.15 -1.66
CA ILE A 42 -4.67 -13.37 -1.26
C ILE A 42 -3.39 -14.04 -1.78
N LEU A 43 -3.24 -15.36 -1.57
CA LEU A 43 -2.09 -16.12 -2.04
C LEU A 43 -2.00 -16.16 -3.57
N LEU A 44 -3.12 -16.33 -4.27
CA LEU A 44 -3.17 -16.27 -5.72
C LEU A 44 -2.80 -14.87 -6.23
N GLY A 45 -3.31 -13.82 -5.60
CA GLY A 45 -2.96 -12.44 -5.95
C GLY A 45 -1.47 -12.16 -5.78
N LEU A 46 -0.88 -12.61 -4.67
CA LEU A 46 0.56 -12.55 -4.42
C LEU A 46 1.36 -13.33 -5.46
N PHE A 47 0.92 -14.55 -5.79
CA PHE A 47 1.58 -15.41 -6.77
C PHE A 47 1.54 -14.80 -8.18
N VAL A 48 0.36 -14.37 -8.64
CA VAL A 48 0.19 -13.67 -9.92
C VAL A 48 1.05 -12.41 -9.96
N GLY A 49 1.04 -11.63 -8.88
CA GLY A 49 1.85 -10.43 -8.77
C GLY A 49 3.35 -10.69 -8.79
N PHE A 50 3.81 -11.74 -8.12
CA PHE A 50 5.19 -12.20 -8.20
C PHE A 50 5.57 -12.53 -9.64
N LEU A 51 4.75 -13.30 -10.37
CA LEU A 51 5.00 -13.65 -11.77
C LEU A 51 5.05 -12.40 -12.65
N VAL A 52 4.07 -11.51 -12.54
CA VAL A 52 4.01 -10.24 -13.28
C VAL A 52 5.27 -9.39 -13.01
N GLY A 53 5.74 -9.37 -11.76
CA GLY A 53 6.94 -8.62 -11.35
C GLY A 53 8.23 -9.09 -11.99
N GLN A 54 8.29 -10.37 -12.38
CA GLN A 54 9.45 -10.98 -13.05
C GLN A 54 9.46 -10.76 -14.56
N ILE A 55 8.34 -10.31 -15.16
CA ILE A 55 8.25 -10.07 -16.59
C ILE A 55 9.20 -8.92 -16.97
N PRO A 56 10.19 -9.17 -17.84
CA PRO A 56 11.05 -8.12 -18.35
C PRO A 56 10.26 -7.24 -19.31
N VAL A 57 10.21 -5.94 -19.02
CA VAL A 57 9.61 -4.94 -19.90
C VAL A 57 10.74 -4.21 -20.62
N PRO A 58 10.93 -4.44 -21.93
CA PRO A 58 11.90 -3.67 -22.70
C PRO A 58 11.37 -2.25 -22.89
N LEU A 59 12.12 -1.26 -22.41
CA LEU A 59 11.83 0.15 -22.64
C LEU A 59 12.76 0.70 -23.73
N PRO A 60 12.25 1.45 -24.71
CA PRO A 60 13.10 2.18 -25.65
C PRO A 60 14.08 3.07 -24.87
N TRP A 61 15.37 2.96 -25.21
CA TRP A 61 16.47 3.79 -24.71
C TRP A 61 16.98 3.53 -23.28
N VAL A 62 16.21 2.83 -22.42
CA VAL A 62 16.58 2.60 -21.00
C VAL A 62 16.93 1.12 -20.71
N GLY A 63 16.76 0.25 -21.72
CA GLY A 63 17.04 -1.19 -21.61
C GLY A 63 15.87 -1.97 -21.00
N THR A 64 16.18 -3.13 -20.43
CA THR A 64 15.16 -4.03 -19.86
C THR A 64 14.89 -3.70 -18.39
N LEU A 65 13.64 -3.35 -18.08
CA LEU A 65 13.17 -3.05 -16.73
C LEU A 65 12.38 -4.22 -16.18
N LYS A 66 12.65 -4.59 -14.93
CA LYS A 66 11.79 -5.49 -14.15
C LYS A 66 11.14 -4.67 -13.05
N LEU A 67 9.83 -4.87 -12.87
CA LEU A 67 9.09 -4.25 -11.78
C LEU A 67 9.51 -4.80 -10.41
N GLY A 68 10.09 -6.01 -10.40
CA GLY A 68 10.46 -6.71 -9.19
C GLY A 68 9.24 -7.26 -8.46
N THR A 69 9.49 -7.98 -7.37
CA THR A 69 8.44 -8.61 -6.57
C THR A 69 7.46 -7.59 -6.00
N THR A 70 7.96 -6.49 -5.44
CA THR A 70 7.12 -5.43 -4.86
C THR A 70 6.25 -4.74 -5.90
N GLY A 71 6.82 -4.34 -7.05
CA GLY A 71 6.06 -3.66 -8.10
C GLY A 71 5.02 -4.56 -8.75
N GLY A 72 5.37 -5.82 -9.02
CA GLY A 72 4.44 -6.80 -9.59
C GLY A 72 3.29 -7.15 -8.66
N VAL A 73 3.57 -7.42 -7.38
CA VAL A 73 2.55 -7.67 -6.35
C VAL A 73 1.60 -6.50 -6.18
N LEU A 74 2.13 -5.27 -6.19
CA LEU A 74 1.29 -4.09 -6.13
C LEU A 74 0.36 -3.96 -7.34
N LEU A 75 0.90 -4.08 -8.56
CA LEU A 75 0.11 -3.88 -9.77
C LEU A 75 -0.97 -4.95 -9.89
N ALA A 76 -0.62 -6.22 -9.63
CA ALA A 76 -1.60 -7.29 -9.59
C ALA A 76 -2.65 -7.03 -8.51
N GLY A 77 -2.25 -6.63 -7.30
CA GLY A 77 -3.18 -6.28 -6.22
C GLY A 77 -4.15 -5.16 -6.62
N LEU A 78 -3.66 -4.11 -7.26
CA LEU A 78 -4.48 -2.99 -7.72
C LEU A 78 -5.48 -3.42 -8.81
N VAL A 79 -5.02 -4.17 -9.80
CA VAL A 79 -5.86 -4.67 -10.90
C VAL A 79 -6.91 -5.66 -10.39
N LEU A 80 -6.51 -6.65 -9.58
CA LEU A 80 -7.42 -7.65 -9.02
C LEU A 80 -8.44 -7.02 -8.07
N ALA A 81 -8.01 -6.05 -7.24
CA ALA A 81 -8.93 -5.29 -6.40
C ALA A 81 -9.93 -4.47 -7.23
N ALA A 82 -9.48 -3.84 -8.33
CA ALA A 82 -10.35 -3.10 -9.23
C ALA A 82 -11.36 -4.00 -9.97
N LEU A 83 -10.97 -5.24 -10.30
CA LEU A 83 -11.86 -6.24 -10.89
C LEU A 83 -12.90 -6.78 -9.90
N TYR A 84 -12.65 -6.66 -8.59
CA TYR A 84 -13.48 -7.10 -7.46
C TYR A 84 -13.71 -8.62 -7.37
N LYS A 85 -14.06 -9.29 -8.48
CA LYS A 85 -14.35 -10.73 -8.56
C LYS A 85 -13.94 -11.29 -9.92
N THR A 86 -13.36 -12.50 -9.93
CA THR A 86 -13.15 -13.28 -11.17
C THR A 86 -13.63 -14.71 -10.97
N GLY A 87 -14.68 -15.12 -11.68
CA GLY A 87 -15.30 -16.43 -11.51
C GLY A 87 -15.78 -16.64 -10.07
N PRO A 88 -15.39 -17.73 -9.38
CA PRO A 88 -15.76 -17.97 -7.97
C PRO A 88 -14.93 -17.18 -6.96
N VAL A 89 -13.82 -16.55 -7.39
CA VAL A 89 -12.88 -15.87 -6.49
C VAL A 89 -13.28 -14.41 -6.29
N ILE A 90 -13.46 -14.01 -5.04
CA ILE A 90 -13.65 -12.61 -4.63
C ILE A 90 -12.29 -12.05 -4.19
N TRP A 91 -11.84 -10.97 -4.83
CA TRP A 91 -10.55 -10.32 -4.56
C TRP A 91 -10.65 -9.26 -3.46
N ALA A 92 -11.85 -8.86 -3.09
CA ALA A 92 -12.08 -7.94 -1.99
C ALA A 92 -11.61 -8.58 -0.67
N VAL A 93 -10.68 -7.92 0.00
CA VAL A 93 -10.19 -8.34 1.32
C VAL A 93 -10.95 -7.56 2.40
N PRO A 94 -11.63 -8.24 3.33
CA PRO A 94 -12.25 -7.61 4.48
C PRO A 94 -11.28 -6.72 5.28
N SER A 95 -11.79 -5.61 5.83
CA SER A 95 -10.97 -4.62 6.52
C SER A 95 -10.25 -5.15 7.77
N SER A 96 -10.87 -6.12 8.47
CA SER A 96 -10.28 -6.83 9.62
C SER A 96 -9.08 -7.68 9.21
N THR A 97 -9.23 -8.50 8.16
CA THR A 97 -8.15 -9.33 7.60
C THR A 97 -7.02 -8.47 7.06
N ASN A 98 -7.33 -7.40 6.32
CA ASN A 98 -6.32 -6.48 5.80
C ASN A 98 -5.50 -5.85 6.93
N ARG A 99 -6.15 -5.41 8.01
CA ARG A 99 -5.47 -4.83 9.18
C ARG A 99 -4.55 -5.86 9.83
N PHE A 100 -5.06 -7.07 10.08
CA PHE A 100 -4.26 -8.16 10.66
C PHE A 100 -3.04 -8.50 9.79
N LEU A 101 -3.22 -8.69 8.48
CA LEU A 101 -2.12 -9.02 7.57
C LEU A 101 -1.08 -7.91 7.47
N ARG A 102 -1.52 -6.65 7.46
CA ARG A 102 -0.61 -5.51 7.44
C ARG A 102 0.20 -5.42 8.73
N ASP A 103 -0.44 -5.58 9.88
CA ASP A 103 0.24 -5.47 11.17
C ASP A 103 1.22 -6.63 11.35
N LEU A 104 0.82 -7.86 11.01
CA LEU A 104 1.71 -9.04 11.01
C LEU A 104 2.88 -8.87 10.04
N GLY A 105 2.60 -8.48 8.79
CA GLY A 105 3.63 -8.26 7.78
C GLY A 105 4.62 -7.16 8.17
N LEU A 106 4.13 -6.08 8.78
CA LEU A 106 4.97 -5.00 9.30
C LEU A 106 5.85 -5.47 10.46
N MET A 107 5.31 -6.26 11.40
CA MET A 107 6.09 -6.82 12.51
C MET A 107 7.24 -7.70 11.99
N LEU A 108 6.94 -8.61 11.05
CA LEU A 108 7.95 -9.48 10.45
C LEU A 108 8.99 -8.69 9.64
N PHE A 109 8.54 -7.69 8.88
CA PHE A 109 9.42 -6.80 8.12
C PHE A 109 10.35 -6.00 9.04
N LEU A 110 9.82 -5.37 10.09
CA LEU A 110 10.63 -4.58 11.02
C LEU A 110 11.59 -5.45 11.83
N ALA A 111 11.19 -6.65 12.22
CA ALA A 111 12.07 -7.59 12.90
C ALA A 111 13.26 -7.98 12.01
N THR A 112 13.00 -8.37 10.77
CA THR A 112 14.05 -8.81 9.83
C THR A 112 14.95 -7.67 9.37
N ALA A 113 14.37 -6.56 8.91
CA ALA A 113 15.13 -5.39 8.46
C ALA A 113 15.91 -4.74 9.62
N GLY A 114 15.30 -4.64 10.81
CA GLY A 114 15.93 -4.10 12.00
C GLY A 114 17.10 -4.94 12.47
N THR A 115 16.95 -6.27 12.55
CA THR A 115 18.07 -7.16 12.92
C THR A 115 19.18 -7.14 11.88
N SER A 116 18.86 -7.16 10.59
CA SER A 116 19.87 -7.11 9.52
C SER A 116 20.66 -5.81 9.53
N ALA A 117 19.99 -4.66 9.68
CA ALA A 117 20.65 -3.37 9.76
C ALA A 117 21.46 -3.24 11.07
N GLY A 118 20.89 -3.70 12.19
CA GLY A 118 21.52 -3.67 13.50
C GLY A 118 22.85 -4.41 13.57
N GLY A 119 22.97 -5.55 12.87
CA GLY A 119 24.20 -6.34 12.82
C GLY A 119 25.39 -5.62 12.21
N THR A 120 25.16 -4.66 11.31
CA THR A 120 26.23 -3.94 10.59
C THR A 120 26.46 -2.52 11.10
N ILE A 121 25.60 -1.98 11.98
CA ILE A 121 25.65 -0.59 12.45
C ILE A 121 27.05 -0.17 12.92
N LEU A 122 27.71 -0.99 13.75
CA LEU A 122 29.01 -0.61 14.33
C LEU A 122 30.12 -0.56 13.28
N GLN A 123 30.11 -1.47 12.31
CA GLN A 123 31.04 -1.48 11.19
C GLN A 123 30.79 -0.27 10.27
N THR A 124 29.52 -0.04 9.92
CA THR A 124 29.12 1.08 9.06
C THR A 124 29.50 2.44 9.67
N ILE A 125 29.32 2.64 10.97
CA ILE A 125 29.73 3.87 11.66
C ILE A 125 31.26 4.01 11.68
N ARG A 126 32.01 2.91 11.84
CA ARG A 126 33.48 2.96 11.80
C ARG A 126 34.01 3.35 10.42
N ASP A 127 33.45 2.76 9.37
CA ASP A 127 33.98 2.90 8.02
C ASP A 127 33.52 4.21 7.35
N GLN A 128 32.28 4.63 7.58
CA GLN A 128 31.68 5.78 6.90
C GLN A 128 31.46 6.98 7.83
N GLY A 129 31.65 6.79 9.14
CA GLY A 129 31.70 7.87 10.12
C GLY A 129 30.42 8.71 10.22
N LEU A 130 30.63 9.99 10.57
CA LEU A 130 29.58 11.01 10.63
C LEU A 130 29.02 11.39 9.24
N GLY A 131 29.78 11.16 8.16
CA GLY A 131 29.36 11.52 6.81
C GLY A 131 28.11 10.76 6.36
N LEU A 132 28.03 9.46 6.66
CA LEU A 132 26.83 8.67 6.39
C LEU A 132 25.64 9.11 7.23
N LEU A 133 25.86 9.44 8.50
CA LEU A 133 24.80 9.91 9.40
C LEU A 133 24.19 11.22 8.85
N LEU A 134 25.04 12.21 8.54
CA LEU A 134 24.59 13.51 8.06
C LEU A 134 23.91 13.42 6.69
N SER A 135 24.46 12.63 5.77
CA SER A 135 23.82 12.40 4.46
C SER A 135 22.48 11.67 4.60
N GLY A 136 22.39 10.65 5.45
CA GLY A 136 21.14 9.94 5.73
C GLY A 136 20.07 10.86 6.33
N VAL A 137 20.45 11.72 7.28
CA VAL A 137 19.56 12.74 7.84
C VAL A 137 19.13 13.73 6.78
N ALA A 138 20.05 14.26 5.97
CA ALA A 138 19.74 15.21 4.92
C ALA A 138 18.78 14.62 3.86
N VAL A 139 19.10 13.44 3.34
CA VAL A 139 18.29 12.75 2.33
C VAL A 139 16.92 12.31 2.87
N SER A 140 16.77 12.13 4.18
CA SER A 140 15.46 11.82 4.77
C SER A 140 14.66 13.08 5.12
N MET A 141 15.29 14.06 5.77
CA MET A 141 14.60 15.24 6.30
C MET A 141 14.28 16.27 5.24
N VAL A 142 15.14 16.45 4.23
CA VAL A 142 14.92 17.45 3.18
C VAL A 142 13.71 17.08 2.33
N PRO A 143 13.60 15.88 1.74
CA PRO A 143 12.41 15.52 0.95
C PRO A 143 11.14 15.47 1.78
N LEU A 144 11.22 15.02 3.05
CA LEU A 144 10.08 15.02 3.96
C LEU A 144 9.56 16.44 4.22
N SER A 145 10.46 17.37 4.56
CA SER A 145 10.11 18.76 4.85
C SER A 145 9.52 19.45 3.62
N VAL A 146 10.15 19.27 2.46
CA VAL A 146 9.66 19.79 1.18
C VAL A 146 8.28 19.21 0.86
N SER A 147 8.08 17.90 1.04
CA SER A 147 6.80 17.23 0.78
C SER A 147 5.69 17.75 1.70
N VAL A 148 5.97 18.01 2.98
CA VAL A 148 5.02 18.61 3.92
C VAL A 148 4.64 20.02 3.46
N VAL A 149 5.61 20.86 3.13
CA VAL A 149 5.36 22.25 2.71
C VAL A 149 4.53 22.29 1.43
N LEU A 150 4.91 21.52 0.41
CA LEU A 150 4.18 21.45 -0.86
C LEU A 150 2.76 20.91 -0.65
N SER A 151 2.61 19.81 0.09
CA SER A 151 1.29 19.20 0.32
C SER A 151 0.35 20.11 1.11
N ARG A 152 0.87 20.81 2.12
CA ARG A 152 0.06 21.64 3.01
C ARG A 152 -0.27 23.00 2.41
N TYR A 153 0.72 23.69 1.83
CA TYR A 153 0.58 25.10 1.45
C TYR A 153 0.27 25.29 -0.03
N VAL A 154 0.82 24.45 -0.92
CA VAL A 154 0.59 24.57 -2.37
C VAL A 154 -0.65 23.76 -2.76
N LEU A 155 -0.68 22.47 -2.40
CA LEU A 155 -1.75 21.54 -2.80
C LEU A 155 -2.93 21.53 -1.83
N LYS A 156 -2.80 22.15 -0.65
CA LYS A 156 -3.85 22.29 0.38
C LYS A 156 -4.50 20.95 0.77
N ILE A 157 -3.71 19.88 0.83
CA ILE A 157 -4.19 18.53 1.13
C ILE A 157 -4.60 18.44 2.61
N PRO A 158 -5.78 17.87 2.94
CA PRO A 158 -6.19 17.64 4.33
C PRO A 158 -5.19 16.76 5.10
N PHE A 159 -4.99 17.04 6.39
CA PHE A 159 -3.93 16.44 7.21
C PHE A 159 -3.86 14.90 7.12
N LEU A 160 -4.96 14.18 7.33
CA LEU A 160 -4.97 12.72 7.31
C LEU A 160 -4.61 12.13 5.92
N ARG A 161 -5.04 12.79 4.83
CA ARG A 161 -4.64 12.39 3.47
C ARG A 161 -3.19 12.72 3.20
N MET A 162 -2.72 13.87 3.66
CA MET A 162 -1.33 14.31 3.52
C MET A 162 -0.35 13.29 4.15
N LEU A 163 -0.65 12.75 5.34
CA LEU A 163 0.17 11.70 5.95
C LEU A 163 0.29 10.47 5.04
N GLY A 164 -0.81 10.06 4.41
CA GLY A 164 -0.82 8.96 3.43
C GLY A 164 -0.02 9.28 2.16
N VAL A 165 -0.16 10.48 1.62
CA VAL A 165 0.60 10.96 0.45
C VAL A 165 2.10 10.94 0.74
N ILE A 166 2.53 11.48 1.88
CA ILE A 166 3.94 11.53 2.26
C ILE A 166 4.49 10.12 2.49
N ALA A 167 3.78 9.29 3.25
CA ALA A 167 4.18 7.90 3.47
C ALA A 167 4.28 7.12 2.15
N GLY A 168 3.33 7.33 1.22
CA GLY A 168 3.31 6.70 -0.10
C GLY A 168 4.46 7.17 -0.99
N GLY A 169 4.71 8.48 -1.03
CA GLY A 169 5.81 9.09 -1.78
C GLY A 169 7.18 8.65 -1.28
N MET A 170 7.35 8.52 0.04
CA MET A 170 8.57 7.96 0.64
C MET A 170 8.62 6.43 0.58
N THR A 171 7.62 5.77 -0.01
CA THR A 171 7.48 4.31 -0.07
C THR A 171 7.57 3.63 1.31
N SER A 172 7.19 4.34 2.38
CA SER A 172 7.39 3.94 3.77
C SER A 172 6.15 3.28 4.36
N THR A 173 6.11 1.95 4.34
CA THR A 173 5.05 1.15 4.99
C THR A 173 4.96 1.39 6.51
N PRO A 174 6.07 1.51 7.27
CA PRO A 174 6.01 1.92 8.67
C PRO A 174 5.42 3.32 8.86
N GLY A 175 5.72 4.25 7.94
CA GLY A 175 5.12 5.58 7.92
C GLY A 175 3.61 5.54 7.73
N LEU A 176 3.09 4.67 6.87
CA LEU A 176 1.65 4.45 6.73
C LEU A 176 1.03 3.86 8.00
N ALA A 177 1.71 2.93 8.66
CA ALA A 177 1.24 2.36 9.92
C ALA A 177 1.15 3.42 11.02
N ALA A 178 2.17 4.27 11.14
CA ALA A 178 2.15 5.43 12.03
C ALA A 178 1.04 6.43 11.65
N ALA A 179 0.82 6.71 10.37
CA ALA A 179 -0.28 7.57 9.93
C ALA A 179 -1.66 6.96 10.25
N SER A 180 -1.78 5.63 10.16
CA SER A 180 -3.01 4.89 10.43
C SER A 180 -3.30 4.73 11.93
N SER A 181 -2.32 4.95 12.82
CA SER A 181 -2.56 4.96 14.27
C SER A 181 -3.13 6.30 14.75
N VAL A 182 -2.95 7.38 13.98
CA VAL A 182 -3.51 8.72 14.29
C VAL A 182 -5.03 8.77 14.14
N SER A 183 -5.61 7.97 13.24
CA SER A 183 -7.05 7.95 13.01
C SER A 183 -7.53 6.59 12.52
N THR A 184 -8.72 6.18 12.95
CA THR A 184 -9.39 4.97 12.47
C THR A 184 -9.93 5.09 11.04
N THR A 185 -9.94 6.30 10.48
CA THR A 185 -10.41 6.57 9.12
C THR A 185 -9.45 6.03 8.05
N GLY A 186 -10.00 5.53 6.94
CA GLY A 186 -9.21 4.96 5.83
C GLY A 186 -8.48 5.98 4.94
N TYR A 187 -8.49 7.27 5.29
CA TYR A 187 -7.99 8.33 4.40
C TYR A 187 -6.49 8.24 4.12
N ALA A 188 -5.67 7.93 5.13
CA ALA A 188 -4.23 7.78 4.93
C ALA A 188 -3.90 6.57 4.05
N ALA A 189 -4.53 5.43 4.31
CA ALA A 189 -4.35 4.21 3.52
C ALA A 189 -4.80 4.39 2.06
N SER A 190 -5.93 5.06 1.83
CA SER A 190 -6.41 5.36 0.49
C SER A 190 -5.46 6.29 -0.27
N ALA A 191 -4.99 7.38 0.37
CA ALA A 191 -4.04 8.29 -0.27
C ALA A 191 -2.69 7.60 -0.57
N TYR A 192 -2.17 6.79 0.36
CA TYR A 192 -0.97 5.97 0.13
C TYR A 192 -1.12 5.08 -1.09
N ALA A 193 -2.24 4.35 -1.21
CA ALA A 193 -2.50 3.45 -2.33
C ALA A 193 -2.51 4.17 -3.69
N THR A 194 -2.88 5.45 -3.72
CA THR A 194 -2.87 6.24 -4.98
C THR A 194 -1.48 6.74 -5.37
N VAL A 195 -0.65 7.15 -4.40
CA VAL A 195 0.66 7.78 -4.68
C VAL A 195 1.79 6.76 -4.78
N TYR A 196 1.70 5.67 -4.02
CA TYR A 196 2.76 4.66 -3.95
C TYR A 196 3.12 4.04 -5.32
N PRO A 197 2.17 3.68 -6.23
CA PRO A 197 2.53 3.13 -7.53
C PRO A 197 3.36 4.10 -8.37
N VAL A 198 3.02 5.39 -8.32
CA VAL A 198 3.75 6.45 -9.03
C VAL A 198 5.14 6.62 -8.44
N ALA A 199 5.26 6.63 -7.11
CA ALA A 199 6.56 6.70 -6.42
C ALA A 199 7.46 5.50 -6.75
N LEU A 200 6.90 4.30 -6.78
CA LEU A 200 7.63 3.06 -7.10
C LEU A 200 8.13 3.06 -8.54
N ILE A 201 7.28 3.38 -9.51
CA ILE A 201 7.69 3.47 -10.92
C ILE A 201 8.74 4.57 -11.10
N GLY A 202 8.51 5.74 -10.49
CA GLY A 202 9.46 6.85 -10.49
C GLY A 202 10.82 6.43 -9.96
N MET A 203 10.87 5.77 -8.79
CA MET A 203 12.11 5.28 -8.19
C MET A 203 12.88 4.36 -9.16
N ILE A 204 12.20 3.40 -9.80
CA ILE A 204 12.87 2.47 -10.73
C ILE A 204 13.45 3.23 -11.93
N VAL A 205 12.70 4.15 -12.52
CA VAL A 205 13.16 4.96 -13.67
C VAL A 205 14.33 5.86 -13.26
N PHE A 206 14.21 6.60 -12.16
CA PHE A 206 15.28 7.48 -11.68
C PHE A 206 16.54 6.71 -11.32
N ALA A 207 16.42 5.53 -10.68
CA ALA A 207 17.58 4.69 -10.39
C ALA A 207 18.31 4.25 -11.67
N LYS A 208 17.57 3.88 -12.73
CA LYS A 208 18.16 3.52 -14.02
C LYS A 208 18.82 4.70 -14.72
N VAL A 209 18.17 5.86 -14.72
CA VAL A 209 18.75 7.09 -15.29
C VAL A 209 20.01 7.51 -14.53
N LEU A 210 20.01 7.41 -13.20
CA LEU A 210 21.17 7.71 -12.38
C LEU A 210 22.36 6.82 -12.74
N VAL A 211 22.13 5.52 -12.88
CA VAL A 211 23.17 4.56 -13.31
C VAL A 211 23.70 4.94 -14.69
N LEU A 212 22.82 5.24 -15.66
CA LEU A 212 23.23 5.62 -17.02
C LEU A 212 24.02 6.94 -17.10
N ILE A 213 23.85 7.85 -16.14
CA ILE A 213 24.62 9.11 -16.05
C ILE A 213 25.98 8.88 -15.36
N LEU A 214 26.06 7.90 -14.46
CA LEU A 214 27.25 7.61 -13.66
C LEU A 214 28.19 6.58 -14.31
N ASP A 215 27.68 5.73 -15.19
CA ASP A 215 28.45 4.84 -16.10
C ASP A 215 28.99 5.60 -17.32
#